data_AF-A0A8J1YUN3-F1
#
_entry.id   AF-A0A8J1YUN3-F1
#
_cell.length_a   1.000
_cell.length_b   1.000
_cell.length_c   1.000
_cell.angle_alpha   90.00
_cell.angle_beta   90.00
_cell.angle_gamma   90.00
#
_symmetry.space_group_name_H-M   'P 1'
#
loop_
_entity.id
_entity.type
_entity.pdbx_description
1 polymer ?
#
loop_
_entity_poly.entity_id
_entity_poly.type
_entity_poly.pdbx_seq_one_letter_code
_entity_poly.pdbx_strand_id
1 'polypeptide(L)'
;MKNLIIAAGGSIQNIPQIPSDLKAIYKTVWEISQKAVIDLSADRGAFIDQSQSLNIHLANPSFSQLTSMHFYGWKRGLKTGAYYLRTKPSANAIQFTIDASTLKQAKTNAAAAKAPSSAVSAPAAESLVAPMRKVAITTTAVDPVPEVVIAASTARRDDSPGPSEEEEISYEEAKRRAEERAEAALQCSIDNKDACVMCSG
;
A
#
# COMPACT_ATOMS: atom_id res chain seq x y z
N MET A 1 -20.66 24.24 -16.53
CA MET A 1 -19.47 23.41 -16.82
C MET A 1 -18.21 23.89 -16.10
N LYS A 2 -17.74 25.14 -16.27
CA LYS A 2 -16.56 25.71 -15.59
C LYS A 2 -16.48 25.39 -14.08
N ASN A 3 -17.53 25.71 -13.34
CA ASN A 3 -17.54 25.52 -11.88
C ASN A 3 -17.44 24.05 -11.45
N LEU A 4 -17.90 23.10 -12.28
CA LEU A 4 -17.77 21.66 -12.02
C LEU A 4 -16.31 21.20 -12.18
N ILE A 5 -15.58 21.74 -13.15
CA ILE A 5 -14.15 21.44 -13.35
C ILE A 5 -13.34 21.99 -12.18
N ILE A 6 -13.63 23.23 -11.76
CA ILE A 6 -12.99 23.84 -10.59
C ILE A 6 -13.25 22.99 -9.35
N ALA A 7 -14.52 22.62 -9.11
CA ALA A 7 -14.92 21.76 -7.99
C ALA A 7 -14.23 20.38 -7.99
N ALA A 8 -13.93 19.82 -9.17
CA ALA A 8 -13.23 18.55 -9.33
C ALA A 8 -11.70 18.67 -9.29
N GLY A 9 -11.15 19.86 -8.98
CA GLY A 9 -9.71 20.10 -8.94
C GLY A 9 -9.04 19.97 -10.32
N GLY A 10 -9.77 20.30 -11.39
CA GLY A 10 -9.29 20.20 -12.77
C GLY A 10 -9.52 18.84 -13.44
N SER A 11 -9.99 17.82 -12.71
CA SER A 11 -10.35 16.53 -13.32
C SER A 11 -11.68 16.61 -14.07
N ILE A 12 -11.72 16.02 -15.27
CA ILE A 12 -12.93 15.98 -16.11
C ILE A 12 -13.63 14.62 -16.12
N GLN A 13 -13.06 13.60 -15.46
CA GLN A 13 -13.55 12.22 -15.53
C GLN A 13 -15.01 12.09 -15.07
N ASN A 14 -15.35 12.82 -14.00
CA ASN A 14 -16.65 12.74 -13.33
C ASN A 14 -17.69 13.73 -13.89
N ILE A 15 -17.43 14.36 -15.04
CA ILE A 15 -18.37 15.31 -15.65
C ILE A 15 -19.18 14.58 -16.73
N PRO A 16 -20.51 14.44 -16.57
CA PRO A 16 -21.34 13.63 -17.47
C PRO A 16 -21.46 14.21 -18.88
N GLN A 17 -21.33 15.54 -19.02
CA GLN A 17 -21.46 16.24 -20.29
C GLN A 17 -20.27 16.04 -21.24
N ILE A 18 -19.15 15.49 -20.75
CA ILE A 18 -17.92 15.36 -21.53
C ILE A 18 -17.82 13.94 -22.12
N PRO A 19 -17.65 13.81 -23.45
CA PRO A 19 -17.39 12.55 -24.13
C PRO A 19 -16.18 11.75 -23.61
N SER A 20 -16.19 10.44 -23.82
CA SER A 20 -15.16 9.51 -23.29
C SER A 20 -13.80 9.63 -23.98
N ASP A 21 -13.77 9.95 -25.27
CA ASP A 21 -12.57 10.26 -26.05
C ASP A 21 -11.81 11.46 -25.45
N LEU A 22 -12.51 12.55 -25.14
CA LEU A 22 -11.89 13.71 -24.49
C LEU A 22 -11.39 13.39 -23.08
N LYS A 23 -12.14 12.58 -22.31
CA LYS A 23 -11.69 12.09 -21.00
C LYS A 23 -10.43 11.24 -21.06
N ALA A 24 -10.24 10.49 -22.15
CA ALA A 24 -9.05 9.69 -22.35
C ALA A 24 -7.80 10.56 -22.62
N ILE A 25 -7.97 11.65 -23.37
CA ILE A 25 -6.89 12.59 -23.72
C ILE A 25 -6.49 13.45 -22.52
N TYR A 26 -7.47 13.99 -21.79
CA TYR A 26 -7.22 14.95 -20.71
C TYR A 26 -7.18 14.29 -19.32
N LYS A 27 -6.55 13.12 -19.22
CA LYS A 27 -6.27 12.49 -17.92
C LYS A 27 -5.30 13.34 -17.12
N THR A 28 -5.60 13.54 -15.85
CA THR A 28 -4.66 14.19 -14.93
C THR A 28 -3.54 13.22 -14.53
N VAL A 29 -2.42 13.75 -14.03
CA VAL A 29 -1.29 12.92 -13.57
C VAL A 29 -1.68 11.90 -12.49
N TRP A 30 -2.73 12.19 -11.72
CA TRP A 30 -3.24 11.31 -10.67
C TRP A 30 -4.14 10.18 -11.18
N GLU A 31 -4.56 10.27 -12.44
CA GLU A 31 -5.39 9.28 -13.13
C GLU A 31 -4.56 8.36 -14.04
N ILE A 32 -3.31 8.73 -14.30
CA ILE A 32 -2.37 7.95 -15.10
C ILE A 32 -1.68 6.92 -14.20
N SER A 33 -1.53 5.70 -14.72
CA SER A 33 -0.77 4.66 -14.02
C SER A 33 0.71 5.03 -13.95
N GLN A 34 1.27 5.06 -12.75
CA GLN A 34 2.70 5.33 -12.55
C GLN A 34 3.60 4.28 -13.21
N LYS A 35 3.11 3.04 -13.39
CA LYS A 35 3.83 2.01 -14.17
C LYS A 35 4.00 2.44 -15.62
N ALA A 36 2.96 2.98 -16.25
CA ALA A 36 3.02 3.44 -17.63
C ALA A 36 4.00 4.60 -17.79
N VAL A 37 4.06 5.51 -16.80
CA VAL A 37 5.05 6.59 -16.79
C VAL A 37 6.47 6.03 -16.73
N ILE A 38 6.72 5.02 -15.88
CA ILE A 38 8.02 4.36 -15.77
C ILE A 38 8.40 3.64 -17.08
N ASP A 39 7.45 2.96 -17.70
CA ASP A 39 7.67 2.26 -18.97
C ASP A 39 8.08 3.25 -20.07
N LEU A 40 7.32 4.33 -20.25
CA LEU A 40 7.64 5.40 -21.20
C LEU A 40 8.97 6.11 -20.89
N SER A 41 9.33 6.23 -19.61
CA SER A 41 10.62 6.77 -19.19
C SER A 41 11.77 5.82 -19.52
N ALA A 42 11.57 4.51 -19.37
CA ALA A 42 12.58 3.51 -19.73
C ALA A 42 12.79 3.46 -21.24
N ASP A 43 11.71 3.49 -22.02
CA ASP A 43 11.75 3.41 -23.48
C ASP A 43 12.54 4.58 -24.09
N ARG A 44 12.32 5.81 -23.61
CA ARG A 44 13.13 6.97 -24.04
C ARG A 44 14.53 7.01 -23.41
N GLY A 45 14.74 6.30 -22.30
CA GLY A 45 16.00 6.27 -21.56
C GLY A 45 17.17 5.72 -22.37
N ALA A 46 16.91 4.88 -23.37
CA ALA A 46 17.92 4.38 -24.31
C ALA A 46 18.57 5.48 -25.15
N PHE A 47 17.89 6.62 -25.34
CA PHE A 47 18.36 7.76 -26.14
C PHE A 47 18.84 8.93 -25.27
N ILE A 48 19.07 8.70 -23.96
CA ILE A 48 19.51 9.73 -23.01
C ILE A 48 20.88 9.34 -22.44
N ASP A 49 21.90 10.12 -22.78
CA ASP A 49 23.29 9.88 -22.38
C ASP A 49 23.46 9.86 -20.85
N GLN A 50 22.88 10.86 -20.18
CA GLN A 50 22.87 10.96 -18.71
C GLN A 50 21.56 10.38 -18.16
N SER A 51 20.83 11.14 -17.34
CA SER A 51 19.54 10.73 -16.79
C SER A 51 18.48 11.79 -17.07
N GLN A 52 17.29 11.59 -16.53
CA GLN A 52 16.14 12.47 -16.65
C GLN A 52 15.46 12.64 -15.30
N SER A 53 14.89 13.83 -15.09
CA SER A 53 14.09 14.14 -13.89
C SER A 53 12.72 13.45 -13.97
N LEU A 54 12.58 12.33 -13.26
CA LEU A 54 11.34 11.53 -13.22
C LEU A 54 10.50 11.86 -11.98
N ASN A 55 9.45 12.66 -12.13
CA ASN A 55 8.50 12.91 -11.05
C ASN A 55 7.47 11.79 -10.92
N ILE A 56 7.29 11.28 -9.70
CA ILE A 56 6.29 10.28 -9.36
C ILE A 56 5.13 10.94 -8.60
N HIS A 57 3.91 10.55 -8.95
CA HIS A 57 2.69 11.06 -8.31
C HIS A 57 1.88 9.89 -7.76
N LEU A 58 1.69 9.85 -6.44
CA LEU A 58 0.88 8.83 -5.77
C LEU A 58 -0.09 9.52 -4.82
N ALA A 59 -1.39 9.36 -5.04
CA ALA A 59 -2.40 10.03 -4.21
C ALA A 59 -2.29 9.61 -2.74
N ASN A 60 -2.28 8.30 -2.49
CA ASN A 60 -2.12 7.68 -1.17
C ASN A 60 -0.94 6.71 -1.23
N PRO A 61 0.29 7.15 -0.94
CA PRO A 61 1.45 6.26 -1.03
C PRO A 61 1.41 5.23 0.12
N SER A 62 1.61 3.97 -0.21
CA SER A 62 1.97 2.93 0.76
C SER A 62 3.43 2.51 0.59
N PHE A 63 4.04 2.01 1.66
CA PHE A 63 5.43 1.54 1.61
C PHE A 63 5.60 0.44 0.55
N SER A 64 4.68 -0.53 0.52
CA SER A 64 4.66 -1.60 -0.50
C SER A 64 4.59 -1.06 -1.94
N GLN A 65 3.78 -0.03 -2.19
CA GLN A 65 3.66 0.59 -3.51
C GLN A 65 4.95 1.33 -3.91
N LEU A 66 5.57 2.06 -2.98
CA LEU A 66 6.83 2.77 -3.25
C LEU A 66 7.98 1.79 -3.52
N THR A 67 8.10 0.76 -2.68
CA THR A 67 9.12 -0.27 -2.82
C THR A 67 8.98 -1.00 -4.16
N SER A 68 7.77 -1.50 -4.48
CA SER A 68 7.53 -2.20 -5.74
C SER A 68 7.79 -1.33 -6.96
N MET A 69 7.43 -0.05 -6.91
CA MET A 69 7.68 0.91 -7.99
C MET A 69 9.18 1.19 -8.18
N HIS A 70 9.95 1.39 -7.10
CA HIS A 70 11.39 1.59 -7.19
C HIS A 70 12.11 0.36 -7.74
N PHE A 71 11.78 -0.84 -7.26
CA PHE A 71 12.33 -2.07 -7.80
C PHE A 71 11.93 -2.30 -9.26
N TYR A 72 10.71 -1.91 -9.65
CA TYR A 72 10.27 -1.99 -11.04
C TYR A 72 11.10 -1.07 -11.95
N GLY A 73 11.29 0.19 -11.57
CA GLY A 73 12.13 1.14 -12.32
C GLY A 73 13.58 0.68 -12.43
N TRP A 74 14.16 0.16 -11.34
CA TRP A 74 15.51 -0.39 -11.32
C TRP A 74 15.66 -1.59 -12.27
N LYS A 75 14.73 -2.56 -12.22
CA LYS A 75 14.71 -3.70 -13.15
C LYS A 75 14.57 -3.29 -14.62
N ARG A 76 13.90 -2.17 -14.89
CA ARG A 76 13.75 -1.59 -16.24
C ARG A 76 14.99 -0.79 -16.69
N GLY A 77 16.04 -0.68 -15.88
CA GLY A 77 17.28 0.00 -16.23
C GLY A 77 17.21 1.53 -16.13
N LEU A 78 16.25 2.08 -15.38
CA LEU A 78 16.21 3.52 -15.14
C LEU A 78 17.39 3.96 -14.26
N LYS A 79 18.13 4.97 -14.73
CA LYS A 79 19.24 5.61 -13.99
C LYS A 79 18.73 6.41 -12.78
N THR A 80 17.58 7.07 -12.90
CA THR A 80 16.91 7.78 -11.80
C THR A 80 15.60 7.10 -11.46
N GLY A 81 15.48 6.59 -10.23
CA GLY A 81 14.27 5.90 -9.75
C GLY A 81 13.10 6.83 -9.44
N ALA A 82 13.36 8.01 -8.87
CA ALA A 82 12.41 9.10 -8.70
C ALA A 82 13.17 10.40 -8.42
N TYR A 83 12.64 11.53 -8.89
CA TYR A 83 13.12 12.87 -8.57
C TYR A 83 12.32 13.46 -7.40
N TYR A 84 11.03 13.76 -7.62
CA TYR A 84 10.10 14.06 -6.55
C TYR A 84 9.02 12.99 -6.45
N LEU A 85 8.68 12.64 -5.21
CA LEU A 85 7.43 11.97 -4.89
C LEU A 85 6.40 13.03 -4.50
N ARG A 86 5.32 13.15 -5.28
CA ARG A 86 4.21 14.05 -5.00
C ARG A 86 3.03 13.26 -4.47
N THR A 87 2.50 13.70 -3.33
CA THR A 87 1.35 13.08 -2.67
C THR A 87 0.17 14.02 -2.67
N LYS A 88 -1.05 13.48 -2.51
CA LYS A 88 -2.23 14.31 -2.27
C LYS A 88 -2.47 14.43 -0.76
N PRO A 89 -2.89 15.60 -0.28
CA PRO A 89 -3.41 15.71 1.08
C PRO A 89 -4.69 14.89 1.21
N SER A 90 -4.92 14.32 2.41
CA SER A 90 -6.12 13.52 2.70
C SER A 90 -7.41 14.35 2.59
N ALA A 91 -7.34 15.65 2.94
CA ALA A 91 -8.43 16.61 2.82
C ALA A 91 -8.13 17.67 1.75
N ASN A 92 -9.15 17.99 0.95
CA ASN A 92 -9.08 19.10 -0.01
C ASN A 92 -9.50 20.41 0.67
N ALA A 93 -8.81 21.50 0.36
CA ALA A 93 -9.20 22.83 0.81
C ALA A 93 -10.56 23.24 0.24
N ILE A 94 -11.33 24.00 1.03
CA ILE A 94 -12.61 24.56 0.58
C ILE A 94 -12.31 25.63 -0.47
N GLN A 95 -12.88 25.48 -1.67
CA GLN A 95 -12.71 26.43 -2.76
C GLN A 95 -13.72 27.58 -2.59
N PHE A 96 -13.22 28.80 -2.35
CA PHE A 96 -14.05 29.98 -2.11
C PHE A 96 -14.76 30.53 -3.35
N THR A 97 -14.37 30.07 -4.55
CA THR A 97 -14.85 30.61 -5.83
C THR A 97 -16.09 29.90 -6.37
N ILE A 98 -16.63 28.91 -5.66
CA ILE A 98 -17.75 28.09 -6.12
C ILE A 98 -18.84 27.95 -5.06
N ASP A 99 -20.09 27.92 -5.53
CA ASP A 99 -21.25 27.74 -4.66
C ASP A 99 -21.28 26.34 -4.03
N ALA A 100 -21.77 26.28 -2.78
CA ALA A 100 -21.90 25.03 -2.04
C ALA A 100 -22.80 24.00 -2.75
N SER A 101 -23.77 24.45 -3.54
CA SER A 101 -24.64 23.58 -4.36
C SER A 101 -23.85 22.86 -5.46
N THR A 102 -22.94 23.57 -6.13
CA THR A 102 -22.09 23.01 -7.19
C THR A 102 -21.06 22.02 -6.62
N LEU A 103 -20.52 22.29 -5.43
CA LEU A 103 -19.67 21.37 -4.69
C LEU A 103 -20.39 20.05 -4.37
N LYS A 104 -21.65 20.12 -3.94
CA LYS A 104 -22.47 18.92 -3.69
C LYS A 104 -22.68 18.11 -4.97
N GLN A 105 -23.02 18.78 -6.08
CA GLN A 105 -23.19 18.12 -7.39
C GLN A 105 -21.90 17.44 -7.88
N ALA A 106 -20.73 18.09 -7.71
CA ALA A 106 -19.46 17.48 -8.08
C ALA A 106 -19.15 16.23 -7.23
N LYS A 107 -19.46 16.28 -5.93
CA LYS A 107 -19.30 15.13 -5.02
C LYS A 107 -20.24 13.99 -5.36
N THR A 108 -21.50 14.26 -5.68
CA THR A 108 -22.47 13.21 -6.08
C THR A 108 -22.04 12.54 -7.39
N ASN A 109 -21.55 13.32 -8.36
CA ASN A 109 -21.08 12.77 -9.62
C ASN A 109 -19.83 11.90 -9.44
N ALA A 110 -18.91 12.30 -8.56
CA ALA A 110 -17.74 11.49 -8.21
C ALA A 110 -18.11 10.20 -7.46
N ALA A 111 -19.14 10.24 -6.59
CA ALA A 111 -19.63 9.06 -5.89
C ALA A 111 -20.34 8.09 -6.84
N ALA A 112 -21.14 8.59 -7.79
CA ALA A 112 -21.79 7.77 -8.81
C ALA A 112 -20.78 7.05 -9.71
N ALA A 113 -19.65 7.68 -10.01
CA ALA A 113 -18.55 7.06 -10.77
C ALA A 113 -17.77 5.99 -9.96
N LYS A 114 -17.95 5.93 -8.63
CA LYS A 114 -17.23 5.00 -7.73
C LYS A 114 -18.08 3.82 -7.24
N ALA A 115 -19.35 3.72 -7.65
CA ALA A 115 -20.19 2.54 -7.40
C ALA A 115 -19.67 1.32 -8.19
N PRO A 116 -19.82 0.09 -7.69
CA PRO A 116 -18.85 -0.97 -7.95
C PRO A 116 -19.03 -1.60 -9.34
N SER A 117 -17.98 -1.51 -10.15
CA SER A 117 -17.65 -2.54 -11.14
C SER A 117 -17.04 -3.74 -10.40
N SER A 118 -17.85 -4.46 -9.64
CA SER A 118 -17.52 -5.79 -9.13
C SER A 118 -18.00 -6.84 -10.13
N ALA A 119 -17.17 -7.15 -11.13
CA ALA A 119 -17.21 -8.40 -11.90
C ALA A 119 -16.01 -8.45 -12.86
N VAL A 120 -14.79 -8.59 -12.33
CA VAL A 120 -13.75 -9.30 -13.07
C VAL A 120 -13.34 -10.44 -12.16
N SER A 121 -13.96 -11.59 -12.41
CA SER A 121 -13.53 -12.89 -11.91
C SER A 121 -12.05 -13.08 -12.25
N ALA A 122 -11.22 -13.18 -11.22
CA ALA A 122 -9.88 -13.72 -11.36
C ALA A 122 -9.99 -15.15 -11.92
N PRO A 123 -9.28 -15.53 -12.99
CA PRO A 123 -9.14 -16.94 -13.29
C PRO A 123 -8.25 -17.55 -12.20
N ALA A 124 -8.74 -18.63 -11.60
CA ALA A 124 -7.98 -19.47 -10.71
C ALA A 124 -6.69 -19.92 -11.43
N ALA A 125 -5.54 -19.51 -10.90
CA ALA A 125 -4.26 -20.10 -11.25
C ALA A 125 -4.15 -21.44 -10.51
N GLU A 126 -4.80 -22.45 -11.07
CA GLU A 126 -4.67 -23.83 -10.65
C GLU A 126 -4.08 -24.61 -11.82
N SER A 127 -3.14 -25.51 -11.52
CA SER A 127 -2.29 -26.26 -12.45
C SER A 127 -1.00 -25.54 -12.86
N LEU A 128 0.05 -25.69 -12.04
CA LEU A 128 1.41 -26.02 -12.49
C LEU A 128 2.29 -26.33 -11.26
N VAL A 129 1.96 -27.39 -10.52
CA VAL A 129 2.96 -28.08 -9.66
C VAL A 129 2.71 -29.59 -9.78
N ALA A 130 3.47 -30.24 -10.65
CA ALA A 130 3.57 -31.70 -10.64
C ALA A 130 4.32 -32.13 -9.36
N PRO A 131 3.88 -33.18 -8.64
CA PRO A 131 4.57 -33.62 -7.43
C PRO A 131 5.91 -34.29 -7.78
N MET A 132 6.99 -33.78 -7.19
CA MET A 132 8.30 -34.41 -7.23
C MET A 132 8.24 -35.80 -6.61
N ARG A 133 8.93 -36.76 -7.25
CA ARG A 133 9.05 -38.17 -6.85
C ARG A 133 9.60 -38.27 -5.42
N LYS A 134 8.83 -38.85 -4.51
CA LYS A 134 9.25 -39.13 -3.13
C LYS A 134 10.43 -40.11 -3.15
N VAL A 135 11.60 -39.65 -2.70
CA VAL A 135 12.74 -40.51 -2.37
C VAL A 135 12.63 -40.82 -0.88
N ALA A 136 12.48 -42.10 -0.54
CA ALA A 136 12.49 -42.57 0.83
C ALA A 136 13.94 -42.61 1.33
N ILE A 137 14.24 -41.86 2.38
CA ILE A 137 15.49 -41.99 3.12
C ILE A 137 15.18 -42.85 4.35
N THR A 138 15.72 -44.06 4.38
CA THR A 138 15.68 -44.93 5.55
C THR A 138 16.69 -44.43 6.56
N THR A 139 16.22 -43.89 7.70
CA THR A 139 17.10 -43.60 8.85
C THR A 139 16.85 -44.65 9.93
N THR A 140 17.79 -45.57 10.07
CA THR A 140 17.90 -46.47 11.22
C THR A 140 18.45 -45.68 12.41
N ALA A 141 17.61 -45.38 13.39
CA ALA A 141 18.01 -45.18 14.78
C ALA A 141 16.78 -45.37 15.67
N VAL A 142 16.83 -46.45 16.43
CA VAL A 142 15.89 -46.84 17.47
C VAL A 142 16.35 -46.13 18.74
N ASP A 143 15.48 -45.38 19.41
CA ASP A 143 15.37 -45.34 20.88
C ASP A 143 14.09 -44.57 21.30
N PRO A 144 13.25 -45.11 22.21
CA PRO A 144 12.00 -44.48 22.65
C PRO A 144 12.21 -43.49 23.82
N VAL A 145 11.57 -42.31 23.74
CA VAL A 145 11.51 -41.31 24.82
C VAL A 145 10.32 -41.60 25.76
N PRO A 146 10.51 -41.54 27.09
CA PRO A 146 9.52 -42.00 28.08
C PRO A 146 8.26 -41.11 28.24
N GLU A 147 7.20 -41.77 28.69
CA GLU A 147 5.79 -41.40 28.82
C GLU A 147 5.49 -40.39 29.95
N VAL A 148 6.20 -39.25 30.03
CA VAL A 148 5.94 -38.23 31.08
C VAL A 148 5.56 -36.85 30.52
N VAL A 149 5.60 -36.66 29.19
CA VAL A 149 5.35 -35.33 28.58
C VAL A 149 3.89 -35.08 28.18
N ILE A 150 2.97 -36.02 28.40
CA ILE A 150 1.54 -35.87 28.02
C ILE A 150 0.73 -35.07 29.08
N ALA A 151 1.25 -34.92 30.30
CA ALA A 151 0.57 -34.24 31.41
C ALA A 151 0.66 -32.70 31.41
N ALA A 152 1.17 -32.07 30.34
CA ALA A 152 1.23 -30.61 30.21
C ALA A 152 0.17 -30.04 29.23
N SER A 153 -0.72 -30.89 28.68
CA SER A 153 -1.70 -30.49 27.66
C SER A 153 -3.13 -30.23 28.18
N THR A 154 -3.38 -30.35 29.49
CA THR A 154 -4.74 -30.23 30.08
C THR A 154 -4.87 -29.27 31.27
N ALA A 155 -3.92 -28.37 31.51
CA ALA A 155 -4.06 -27.35 32.57
C ALA A 155 -3.87 -25.93 32.00
N ARG A 156 -4.92 -25.11 32.19
CA ARG A 156 -5.08 -23.68 31.84
C ARG A 156 -5.61 -23.37 30.43
N ARG A 157 -6.84 -23.84 30.16
CA ARG A 157 -7.86 -22.99 29.55
C ARG A 157 -8.62 -22.30 30.68
N ASP A 158 -9.06 -21.06 30.45
CA ASP A 158 -9.73 -20.14 31.38
C ASP A 158 -8.86 -19.48 32.47
N ASP A 159 -8.14 -18.42 32.06
CA ASP A 159 -8.07 -17.16 32.84
C ASP A 159 -7.71 -16.01 31.88
N SER A 160 -8.67 -15.59 31.06
CA SER A 160 -8.61 -14.31 30.35
C SER A 160 -9.46 -13.32 31.13
N PRO A 161 -8.87 -12.24 31.69
CA PRO A 161 -9.68 -11.14 32.17
C PRO A 161 -10.46 -10.57 30.98
N GLY A 162 -11.79 -10.61 31.06
CA GLY A 162 -12.65 -9.88 30.13
C GLY A 162 -12.35 -8.38 30.18
N PRO A 163 -12.79 -7.59 29.18
CA PRO A 163 -12.46 -6.19 29.10
C PRO A 163 -13.13 -5.47 30.28
N SER A 164 -12.35 -5.13 31.29
CA SER A 164 -12.78 -4.23 32.35
C SER A 164 -12.89 -2.83 31.78
N GLU A 165 -13.98 -2.17 32.16
CA GLU A 165 -14.47 -0.89 31.69
C GLU A 165 -13.42 0.23 31.87
N GLU A 166 -13.27 1.02 30.79
CA GLU A 166 -12.84 2.43 30.79
C GLU A 166 -11.58 2.82 31.59
N GLU A 167 -10.40 2.59 31.02
CA GLU A 167 -9.30 3.54 31.20
C GLU A 167 -9.21 4.40 29.94
N GLU A 168 -9.78 5.62 30.01
CA GLU A 168 -9.50 6.68 29.04
C GLU A 168 -8.00 7.01 29.12
N ILE A 169 -7.18 6.30 28.35
CA ILE A 169 -5.78 6.64 28.15
C ILE A 169 -5.77 8.03 27.52
N SER A 170 -5.29 9.02 28.27
CA SER A 170 -5.09 10.38 27.77
C SER A 170 -4.38 10.33 26.42
N TYR A 171 -4.81 11.17 25.47
CA TYR A 171 -4.22 11.27 24.14
C TYR A 171 -2.68 11.45 24.20
N GLU A 172 -2.19 12.13 25.23
CA GLU A 172 -0.76 12.32 25.48
C GLU A 172 -0.04 11.02 25.85
N GLU A 173 -0.68 10.13 26.60
CA GLU A 173 -0.11 8.85 27.00
C GLU A 173 -0.17 7.80 25.88
N ALA A 174 -1.22 7.83 25.07
CA ALA A 174 -1.30 7.06 23.84
C ALA A 174 -0.22 7.49 22.84
N LYS A 175 0.01 8.81 22.71
CA LYS A 175 1.07 9.38 21.89
C LYS A 175 2.46 8.99 22.40
N ARG A 176 2.71 9.07 23.71
CA ARG A 176 3.98 8.65 24.33
C ARG A 176 4.27 7.17 24.07
N ARG A 177 3.30 6.28 24.26
CA ARG A 177 3.46 4.84 23.95
C ARG A 177 3.66 4.55 22.46
N ALA A 178 3.15 5.40 21.57
CA ALA A 178 3.36 5.27 20.14
C ALA A 178 4.77 5.73 19.74
N GLU A 179 5.25 6.84 20.32
CA GLU A 179 6.61 7.34 20.14
C GLU A 179 7.64 6.37 20.72
N GLU A 180 7.41 5.80 21.93
CA GLU A 180 8.26 4.75 22.52
C GLU A 180 8.36 3.51 21.63
N ARG A 181 7.26 3.07 21.00
CA ARG A 181 7.31 1.94 20.06
C ARG A 181 8.02 2.30 18.76
N ALA A 182 7.89 3.53 18.28
CA ALA A 182 8.58 4.00 17.10
C ALA A 182 10.10 4.11 17.35
N GLU A 183 10.49 4.59 18.53
CA GLU A 183 11.89 4.62 18.98
C GLU A 183 12.44 3.21 19.22
N ALA A 184 11.67 2.30 19.84
CA ALA A 184 12.08 0.90 19.99
C ALA A 184 12.24 0.19 18.64
N ALA A 185 11.41 0.53 17.65
CA ALA A 185 11.56 0.06 16.27
C ALA A 185 12.79 0.70 15.57
N LEU A 186 13.16 1.93 15.94
CA LEU A 186 14.37 2.61 15.48
C LEU A 186 15.64 2.01 16.11
N GLN A 187 15.54 1.52 17.36
CA GLN A 187 16.64 0.88 18.10
C GLN A 187 17.03 -0.50 17.53
N CYS A 188 16.15 -1.12 16.74
CA CYS A 188 16.46 -2.27 15.88
C CYS A 188 17.15 -1.82 14.57
N SER A 189 18.04 -0.83 14.67
CA SER A 189 18.90 -0.36 13.59
C SER A 189 20.01 -1.39 13.31
N ILE A 190 20.43 -1.46 12.05
CA ILE A 190 21.40 -2.42 11.50
C ILE A 190 22.76 -2.41 12.23
N ASP A 191 23.03 -1.35 12.99
CA ASP A 191 24.29 -1.08 13.70
C ASP A 191 24.31 -1.51 15.18
N ASN A 192 23.22 -2.06 15.74
CA ASN A 192 23.22 -2.61 17.11
C ASN A 192 22.35 -3.87 17.24
N LYS A 193 22.78 -4.95 16.58
CA LYS A 193 22.07 -6.24 16.54
C LYS A 193 21.94 -6.92 17.92
N ASP A 194 22.87 -6.66 18.84
CA ASP A 194 22.96 -7.35 20.13
C ASP A 194 22.04 -6.76 21.21
N ALA A 195 21.45 -5.58 20.97
CA ALA A 195 20.49 -4.95 21.89
C ALA A 195 19.03 -5.36 21.62
N CYS A 196 18.77 -6.16 20.58
CA CYS A 196 17.41 -6.58 20.22
C CYS A 196 16.97 -7.79 21.06
N VAL A 197 16.45 -7.53 22.26
CA VAL A 197 15.88 -8.52 23.18
C VAL A 197 14.61 -9.21 22.60
N MET A 198 14.06 -8.70 21.49
CA MET A 198 12.95 -9.31 20.73
C MET A 198 13.38 -10.33 19.67
N CYS A 199 14.68 -10.45 19.36
CA CYS A 199 15.21 -11.41 18.39
C CYS A 199 15.95 -12.60 19.04
N SER A 200 16.19 -12.56 20.34
CA SER A 200 16.74 -13.68 21.11
C SER A 200 15.61 -14.50 21.74
N GLY A 201 15.04 -15.38 20.92
CA GLY A 201 14.40 -16.62 21.38
C GLY A 201 15.37 -17.78 21.20
#